data_AF-A0A072VKY3-F1
#
_entry.id   AF-A0A072VKY3-F1
#
_cell.length_a   1.000
_cell.length_b   1.000
_cell.length_c   1.000
_cell.angle_alpha   90.00
_cell.angle_beta   90.00
_cell.angle_gamma   90.00
#
_symmetry.space_group_name_H-M   'P 1'
#
loop_
_entity.id
_entity.type
_entity.pdbx_description
1 polymer ?
#
loop_
_entity_poly.entity_id
_entity_poly.type
_entity_poly.pdbx_seq_one_letter_code
_entity_poly.pdbx_strand_id
1 'polypeptide(L)' 'MAKTLKVMYTMVLFFSLFLVAKNVDAYVWCETVEDCFKSQYFIFDCINNQCINVGKNPKEPRYPGIPRDQ' A
#
# COMPACT_ATOMS: atom_id res chain seq x y z
N MET A 1 -38.69 2.90 1.30
CA MET A 1 -37.66 2.10 1.97
C MET A 1 -36.88 1.18 1.04
N ALA A 2 -37.49 0.51 0.04
CA ALA A 2 -36.77 -0.38 -0.88
C ALA A 2 -35.65 0.29 -1.71
N LYS A 3 -35.83 1.55 -2.14
CA LYS A 3 -34.80 2.33 -2.86
C LYS A 3 -33.55 2.59 -2.01
N THR A 4 -33.73 2.99 -0.75
CA THR A 4 -32.62 3.29 0.17
C THR A 4 -31.80 2.03 0.49
N LEU A 5 -32.48 0.90 0.71
CA LEU A 5 -31.84 -0.41 0.89
C LEU A 5 -31.00 -0.80 -0.32
N LYS A 6 -31.52 -0.59 -1.53
CA LYS A 6 -30.79 -0.88 -2.78
C LYS A 6 -29.51 -0.05 -2.90
N VAL A 7 -29.58 1.24 -2.56
CA VAL A 7 -28.41 2.14 -2.60
C VAL A 7 -27.38 1.75 -1.55
N MET A 8 -27.78 1.46 -0.31
CA MET A 8 -26.84 0.97 0.72
C MET A 8 -26.15 -0.32 0.27
N TYR A 9 -26.90 -1.27 -0.28
CA TYR A 9 -26.33 -2.53 -0.73
C TYR A 9 -25.29 -2.35 -1.84
N THR A 10 -25.56 -1.46 -2.81
CA THR A 10 -24.57 -1.12 -3.85
C THR A 10 -23.32 -0.44 -3.31
N MET A 11 -23.45 0.43 -2.30
CA MET A 11 -22.30 1.09 -1.68
C MET A 11 -21.44 0.10 -0.90
N VAL A 12 -22.06 -0.77 -0.10
CA VAL A 12 -21.36 -1.83 0.64
C VAL A 12 -20.61 -2.76 -0.32
N LEU A 13 -21.25 -3.15 -1.44
CA LEU A 13 -20.60 -3.95 -2.48
C LEU A 13 -19.39 -3.23 -3.08
N PHE A 14 -19.53 -1.95 -3.42
CA PHE A 14 -18.45 -1.16 -4.00
C PHE A 14 -17.25 -1.03 -3.04
N PHE A 15 -17.50 -0.72 -1.77
CA PHE A 15 -16.45 -0.63 -0.76
C PHE A 15 -15.79 -1.98 -0.47
N SER A 16 -16.57 -3.07 -0.47
CA SER A 16 -16.02 -4.43 -0.27
C SER A 16 -15.08 -4.81 -1.40
N LEU A 17 -15.47 -4.57 -2.65
CA LEU A 17 -14.62 -4.82 -3.82
C LEU A 17 -13.36 -3.94 -3.82
N PHE A 18 -13.50 -2.66 -3.44
CA PHE A 18 -12.37 -1.75 -3.34
C PHE A 18 -11.37 -2.17 -2.25
N LEU A 19 -11.87 -2.61 -1.10
CA LEU A 19 -11.04 -3.12 -0.01
C LEU A 19 -10.33 -4.42 -0.42
N VAL A 20 -10.99 -5.32 -1.15
CA VAL A 20 -10.33 -6.52 -1.70
C VAL A 20 -9.23 -6.12 -2.68
N ALA A 21 -9.51 -5.22 -3.62
CA ALA A 21 -8.50 -4.74 -4.58
C ALA A 21 -7.31 -4.05 -3.87
N LYS A 22 -7.56 -3.26 -2.82
CA LYS A 22 -6.50 -2.64 -2.02
C LYS A 22 -5.71 -3.64 -1.15
N ASN A 23 -6.32 -4.74 -0.73
CA ASN A 23 -5.60 -5.82 -0.04
C ASN A 23 -4.73 -6.65 -1.00
N VAL A 24 -5.08 -6.72 -2.29
CA VAL A 24 -4.21 -7.31 -3.33
C VAL A 24 -2.97 -6.43 -3.58
N ASP A 25 -3.01 -5.15 -3.24
CA ASP A 25 -1.97 -4.15 -3.49
C ASP A 25 -0.82 -4.14 -2.46
N ALA A 26 -0.82 -5.00 -1.43
CA ALA A 26 0.15 -4.90 -0.34
C ALA A 26 1.36 -5.83 -0.47
N TYR A 27 1.31 -6.84 -1.33
CA TYR A 27 2.38 -7.83 -1.46
C TYR A 27 2.88 -7.87 -2.89
N VAL A 28 3.88 -7.04 -3.17
CA VAL A 28 4.66 -7.17 -4.41
C VAL A 28 5.44 -8.47 -4.31
N TRP A 29 5.09 -9.41 -5.18
CA TRP A 29 5.81 -10.68 -5.29
C TRP A 29 7.21 -10.44 -5.86
N CYS A 30 8.21 -11.12 -5.33
CA CYS A 30 9.59 -11.00 -5.76
C CYS A 30 10.29 -12.37 -5.77
N GLU A 31 11.26 -12.54 -6.66
CA GLU A 31 12.20 -13.65 -6.65
C GLU A 31 13.55 -13.20 -6.07
N THR A 32 13.91 -11.94 -6.32
CA THR A 32 15.12 -11.29 -5.83
C THR A 32 14.84 -9.87 -5.34
N VAL A 33 15.78 -9.27 -4.60
CA VAL A 33 15.70 -7.87 -4.15
C VAL A 33 15.56 -6.88 -5.31
N GLU A 34 16.06 -7.22 -6.50
CA GLU A 34 16.01 -6.35 -7.68
C GLU A 34 14.60 -6.19 -8.25
N ASP A 35 13.71 -7.14 -7.96
CA ASP A 35 12.29 -7.09 -8.33
C ASP A 35 11.50 -6.09 -7.47
N CYS A 36 12.05 -5.73 -6.31
CA CYS A 36 11.44 -4.77 -5.42
C CYS A 36 11.67 -3.33 -5.89
N PHE A 37 10.67 -2.49 -5.69
CA PHE A 37 10.74 -1.09 -6.11
C PHE A 37 11.88 -0.37 -5.40
N LYS A 38 12.77 0.27 -6.17
CA LYS A 38 13.84 1.10 -5.62
C LYS A 38 13.24 2.39 -5.09
N SER A 39 13.18 2.52 -3.76
CA SER A 39 12.81 3.75 -3.09
C SER A 39 14.06 4.53 -2.66
N GLN A 40 13.98 5.86 -2.75
CA GLN A 40 15.01 6.76 -2.23
C GLN A 40 14.99 6.85 -0.70
N TYR A 41 13.85 6.49 -0.08
CA TYR A 41 13.61 6.65 1.36
C TYR A 41 13.61 5.31 2.10
N PHE A 42 13.18 4.24 1.45
CA PHE A 42 13.01 2.93 2.06
C PHE A 42 13.91 1.90 1.39
N ILE A 43 14.40 0.96 2.18
CA ILE A 43 15.10 -0.23 1.70
C ILE A 43 14.09 -1.37 1.76
N PHE A 44 13.89 -2.02 0.62
CA PHE A 44 13.05 -3.21 0.51
C PHE A 44 13.94 -4.44 0.33
N ASP A 45 13.55 -5.54 0.98
CA ASP A 45 14.17 -6.85 0.85
C ASP A 45 13.12 -7.86 0.37
N CYS A 46 13.57 -8.92 -0.29
CA CYS A 46 12.68 -9.98 -0.75
C CYS A 46 12.65 -11.12 0.27
N ILE A 47 11.59 -11.18 1.07
CA ILE A 47 11.42 -12.17 2.14
C ILE A 47 10.15 -12.95 1.88
N ASN A 48 10.25 -14.28 1.82
CA ASN A 48 9.13 -15.18 1.51
C ASN A 48 8.41 -14.80 0.20
N ASN A 49 9.20 -14.45 -0.83
CA ASN A 49 8.71 -13.96 -2.12
C ASN A 49 7.83 -12.71 -2.03
N GLN A 50 8.06 -11.86 -1.04
CA GLN A 50 7.37 -10.59 -0.86
C GLN A 50 8.38 -9.48 -0.57
N CYS A 51 8.16 -8.31 -1.17
CA CYS A 51 8.95 -7.12 -0.85
C CYS A 51 8.57 -6.57 0.52
N ILE A 52 9.46 -6.67 1.49
CA ILE A 52 9.29 -6.18 2.86
C ILE A 52 10.20 -4.98 3.09
N ASN A 53 9.67 -3.93 3.70
CA ASN A 53 10.47 -2.77 4.13
C ASN A 53 11.35 -3.17 5.33
N VAL A 54 12.67 -3.15 5.14
CA VAL A 54 13.67 -3.52 6.15
C VAL A 54 14.35 -2.31 6.78
N GLY A 55 14.07 -1.09 6.32
CA GLY A 55 14.64 0.12 6.93
C GLY A 55 14.56 1.37 6.06
N LYS A 56 15.20 2.44 6.55
CA LYS A 56 15.37 3.70 5.82
C LYS A 56 16.67 3.70 5.03
N ASN A 57 16.66 4.33 3.87
CA ASN A 57 17.86 4.43 3.04
C ASN A 57 18.83 5.45 3.68
N PRO A 58 20.08 5.08 4.01
CA PRO A 58 21.01 5.98 4.71
C PRO A 58 21.46 7.19 3.88
N LYS A 59 21.14 7.23 2.57
CA LYS A 59 21.34 8.40 1.71
C LYS A 59 20.24 9.46 1.84
N GLU A 60 19.30 9.30 2.78
CA GLU A 60 18.19 10.23 2.97
C GLU A 60 18.70 11.65 3.26
N PRO A 61 18.44 12.64 2.37
CA PRO A 61 18.56 14.04 2.77
C PRO A 61 17.50 14.27 3.85
N ARG A 62 17.95 14.74 5.02
CA ARG A 62 17.13 15.07 6.18
C ARG A 62 16.20 16.25 5.83
N TYR A 63 15.15 16.01 5.05
CA TYR A 63 14.09 17.00 4.84
C TYR A 63 13.26 17.08 6.12
N PRO A 64 13.07 18.28 6.69
CA PRO A 64 12.15 18.45 7.81
C PRO A 64 10.77 18.03 7.31
N GLY A 65 10.09 17.18 8.07
CA GLY A 65 8.78 16.68 7.71
C GLY A 65 7.86 17.84 7.35
N ILE A 66 7.23 17.77 6.18
CA ILE A 66 6.14 18.67 5.81
C ILE A 66 5.07 18.49 6.89
N PRO A 67 4.73 19.52 7.66
CA PRO A 67 3.66 19.41 8.62
C PRO A 67 2.39 19.06 7.83
N ARG A 68 1.74 17.96 8.22
CA ARG A 68 0.36 17.69 7.80
C ARG A 68 -0.51 18.64 8.59
N ASP A 69 -0.56 19.89 8.12
CA ASP A 69 -1.54 20.85 8.57
C ASP A 69 -2.92 20.32 8.18
N GLN A 70 -3.77 20.27 9.20
CA GLN A 70 -5.16 19.81 9.23
C GLN A 70 -6.07 20.56 8.27
#